data_AF-A0A8B6F6F5-F1
#
_entry.id   AF-A0A8B6F6F5-F1
#
_cell.length_a   1.000
_cell.length_b   1.000
_cell.length_c   1.000
_cell.angle_alpha   90.00
_cell.angle_beta   90.00
_cell.angle_gamma   90.00
#
_symmetry.space_group_name_H-M   'P 1'
#
loop_
_entity.id
_entity.type
_entity.pdbx_description
1 polymer ?
#
loop_
_entity_poly.entity_id
_entity_poly.type
_entity_poly.pdbx_seq_one_letter_code
_entity_poly.pdbx_strand_id
1 'polypeptide(L)'
;MNKLIQSMKNDPDLQCLSNDNLDDIPSIFQMLYIVTGCDYVSFFRDHGKTSFYQIFFKYPDFITSNNIVKGWLGILSESDNRENAGFLAFLRLVGCEYWRKCSSAFLKDRINSPHYLFQSVFVETLSPLENHYIWLSKIRDALYCRVPSEEFFLPSNDALFLHWKRSCWVKFVWQQANQNLVHYPILNDYGWKVDKNVLSIVWDSDENLEKISNNVKLWTAGCGCIKSNCSGNQCGCRKQRKSCGPGCKCGQSCLNSNGPTMLPSGDANIQQPNKETQDEPLYDSESDTDTDSDNMIFNDFFS
;
A
#
# COMPACT_ATOMS: atom_id res chain seq x y z
N MET A 1 5.34 -34.16 -8.29
CA MET A 1 5.75 -32.79 -7.88
C MET A 1 6.97 -32.22 -8.63
N ASN A 2 7.76 -33.00 -9.38
CA ASN A 2 9.02 -32.49 -9.99
C ASN A 2 8.94 -31.89 -11.41
N LYS A 3 7.93 -32.22 -12.22
CA LYS A 3 7.86 -31.73 -13.61
C LYS A 3 7.60 -30.22 -13.69
N LEU A 4 6.70 -29.70 -12.87
CA LEU A 4 6.39 -28.26 -12.83
C LEU A 4 7.61 -27.44 -12.38
N ILE A 5 8.27 -27.87 -11.30
CA ILE A 5 9.49 -27.21 -10.82
C ILE A 5 10.58 -27.24 -11.89
N GLN A 6 10.78 -28.39 -12.55
CA GLN A 6 11.73 -28.49 -13.66
C GLN A 6 11.36 -27.59 -14.84
N SER A 7 10.09 -27.50 -15.20
CA SER A 7 9.61 -26.59 -16.24
C SER A 7 9.89 -25.13 -15.87
N MET A 8 9.61 -24.71 -14.64
CA MET A 8 9.91 -23.35 -14.17
C MET A 8 11.41 -23.06 -14.13
N LYS A 9 12.25 -24.03 -13.72
CA LYS A 9 13.71 -23.87 -13.72
C LYS A 9 14.31 -23.71 -15.12
N ASN A 10 13.70 -24.33 -16.12
CA ASN A 10 14.15 -24.29 -17.50
C ASN A 10 13.53 -23.14 -18.30
N ASP A 11 12.64 -22.35 -17.68
CA ASP A 11 11.97 -21.24 -18.34
C ASP A 11 12.94 -20.06 -18.51
N PRO A 12 13.21 -19.61 -19.75
CA PRO A 12 14.13 -18.50 -20.01
C PRO A 12 13.68 -17.20 -19.34
N ASP A 13 12.38 -16.97 -19.17
CA ASP A 13 11.84 -15.75 -18.57
C ASP A 13 12.11 -15.70 -17.06
N LEU A 14 12.30 -16.86 -16.42
CA LEU A 14 12.59 -16.99 -15.00
C LEU A 14 14.09 -17.00 -14.68
N GLN A 15 14.98 -16.97 -15.68
CA GLN A 15 16.43 -16.93 -15.47
C GLN A 15 16.90 -15.67 -14.73
N CYS A 16 16.09 -14.59 -14.78
CA CYS A 16 16.35 -13.36 -14.03
C CYS A 16 16.24 -13.56 -12.49
N LEU A 17 15.57 -14.62 -12.04
CA LEU A 17 15.50 -15.02 -10.64
C LEU A 17 16.71 -15.92 -10.35
N SER A 18 17.85 -15.29 -10.04
CA SER A 18 19.19 -15.87 -9.81
C SER A 18 19.29 -17.37 -9.51
N ASN A 19 20.29 -18.04 -10.09
CA ASN A 19 20.58 -19.48 -9.95
C ASN A 19 20.65 -20.02 -8.50
N ASP A 20 20.92 -19.19 -7.49
CA ASP A 20 21.01 -19.63 -6.10
C ASP A 20 19.63 -19.87 -5.43
N ASN A 21 18.53 -19.40 -6.02
CA ASN A 21 17.16 -19.46 -5.46
C ASN A 21 16.18 -20.29 -6.32
N LEU A 22 16.70 -21.14 -7.22
CA LEU A 22 15.88 -21.93 -8.16
C LEU A 22 14.89 -22.89 -7.47
N ASP A 23 15.20 -23.35 -6.25
CA ASP A 23 14.29 -24.18 -5.45
C ASP A 23 13.16 -23.36 -4.79
N ASP A 24 13.34 -22.05 -4.66
CA ASP A 24 12.37 -21.14 -4.04
C ASP A 24 11.38 -20.54 -5.02
N ILE A 25 11.53 -20.77 -6.33
CA ILE A 25 10.65 -20.22 -7.37
C ILE A 25 9.16 -20.47 -7.05
N PRO A 26 8.71 -21.72 -6.76
CA PRO A 26 7.31 -21.95 -6.41
C PRO A 26 6.85 -21.15 -5.19
N SER A 27 7.72 -21.00 -4.19
CA SER A 27 7.48 -20.24 -2.96
C SER A 27 7.37 -18.73 -3.24
N ILE A 28 8.17 -18.20 -4.16
CA ILE A 28 8.11 -16.81 -4.63
C ILE A 28 6.78 -16.55 -5.34
N PHE A 29 6.40 -17.41 -6.29
CA PHE A 29 5.14 -17.26 -7.03
C PHE A 29 3.91 -17.41 -6.14
N GLN A 30 3.91 -18.39 -5.24
CA GLN A 30 2.85 -18.54 -4.23
C GLN A 30 2.74 -17.28 -3.39
N MET A 31 3.88 -16.74 -2.93
CA MET A 31 3.85 -15.55 -2.10
C MET A 31 3.44 -14.30 -2.87
N LEU A 32 3.88 -14.15 -4.12
CA LEU A 32 3.47 -13.07 -5.02
C LEU A 32 1.95 -13.10 -5.26
N TYR A 33 1.36 -14.29 -5.44
CA TYR A 33 -0.09 -14.45 -5.54
C TYR A 33 -0.80 -13.98 -4.27
N ILE A 34 -0.33 -14.43 -3.10
CA ILE A 34 -0.97 -14.08 -1.82
C ILE A 34 -0.81 -12.58 -1.54
N VAL A 35 0.40 -12.01 -1.58
CA VAL A 35 0.64 -10.61 -1.18
C VAL A 35 -0.07 -9.60 -2.07
N THR A 36 -0.43 -9.96 -3.30
CA THR A 36 -1.13 -9.06 -4.23
C THR A 36 -2.65 -9.12 -4.10
N GLY A 37 -3.15 -9.91 -3.15
CA GLY A 37 -4.57 -10.10 -2.86
C GLY A 37 -5.03 -11.51 -3.17
N CYS A 38 -5.55 -12.23 -2.18
CA CYS A 38 -6.27 -13.49 -2.35
C CYS A 38 -7.54 -13.45 -1.49
N ASP A 39 -8.34 -14.51 -1.49
CA ASP A 39 -9.61 -14.54 -0.74
C ASP A 39 -9.46 -14.24 0.76
N TYR A 40 -8.24 -14.41 1.30
CA TYR A 40 -7.91 -14.21 2.70
C TYR A 40 -7.18 -12.88 3.00
N VAL A 41 -6.74 -12.12 1.99
CA VAL A 41 -6.01 -10.87 2.21
C VAL A 41 -6.50 -9.76 1.29
N SER A 42 -6.45 -8.53 1.80
CA SER A 42 -6.90 -7.34 1.09
C SER A 42 -6.16 -7.14 -0.24
N PHE A 43 -6.73 -6.34 -1.14
CA PHE A 43 -6.09 -5.98 -2.41
C PHE A 43 -5.69 -4.51 -2.42
N PHE A 44 -4.83 -4.15 -3.36
CA PHE A 44 -4.43 -2.77 -3.61
C PHE A 44 -5.34 -2.17 -4.69
N ARG A 45 -6.04 -1.07 -4.39
CA ARG A 45 -6.95 -0.41 -5.32
C ARG A 45 -6.22 -0.01 -6.62
N ASP A 46 -6.79 -0.32 -7.77
CA ASP A 46 -6.19 -0.07 -9.10
C ASP A 46 -4.85 -0.76 -9.37
N HIS A 47 -4.53 -1.80 -8.61
CA HIS A 47 -3.32 -2.60 -8.80
C HIS A 47 -3.71 -4.08 -8.87
N GLY A 48 -3.95 -4.55 -10.09
CA GLY A 48 -4.24 -5.96 -10.35
C GLY A 48 -3.00 -6.83 -10.24
N LYS A 49 -3.21 -8.15 -10.07
CA LYS A 49 -2.13 -9.15 -10.03
C LYS A 49 -1.20 -9.03 -11.24
N THR A 50 -1.76 -8.91 -12.44
CA THR A 50 -0.99 -8.75 -13.68
C THR A 50 -0.01 -7.58 -13.61
N SER A 51 -0.41 -6.44 -13.02
CA SER A 51 0.47 -5.28 -12.85
C SER A 51 1.65 -5.60 -11.92
N PHE A 52 1.37 -6.24 -10.79
CA PHE A 52 2.42 -6.67 -9.87
C PHE A 52 3.38 -7.69 -10.49
N TYR A 53 2.88 -8.64 -11.30
CA TYR A 53 3.74 -9.58 -12.02
C TYR A 53 4.61 -8.86 -13.06
N GLN A 54 4.04 -7.92 -13.83
CA GLN A 54 4.82 -7.10 -14.76
C GLN A 54 5.93 -6.32 -14.03
N ILE A 55 5.63 -5.74 -12.86
CA ILE A 55 6.62 -5.04 -12.03
C ILE A 55 7.68 -5.99 -11.50
N PHE A 56 7.27 -7.17 -11.03
CA PHE A 56 8.16 -8.21 -10.55
C PHE A 56 9.19 -8.61 -11.61
N PHE A 57 8.75 -8.87 -12.85
CA PHE A 57 9.64 -9.21 -13.96
C PHE A 57 10.39 -8.02 -14.56
N LYS A 58 9.90 -6.80 -14.36
CA LYS A 58 10.63 -5.58 -14.78
C LYS A 58 11.78 -5.24 -13.84
N TYR A 59 11.65 -5.53 -12.55
CA TYR A 59 12.65 -5.24 -11.53
C TYR A 59 13.00 -6.46 -10.66
N PRO A 60 13.28 -7.64 -11.27
CA PRO A 60 13.44 -8.90 -10.53
C PRO A 60 14.63 -8.78 -9.60
N ASP A 61 15.78 -8.31 -10.12
CA ASP A 61 16.95 -8.03 -9.31
C ASP A 61 16.60 -7.11 -8.15
N PHE A 62 16.09 -5.90 -8.36
CA PHE A 62 15.85 -5.03 -7.20
C PHE A 62 14.90 -5.66 -6.15
N ILE A 63 13.87 -6.39 -6.57
CA ILE A 63 12.91 -7.01 -5.66
C ILE A 63 13.52 -8.21 -4.92
N THR A 64 14.33 -9.05 -5.59
CA THR A 64 14.84 -10.33 -5.06
C THR A 64 16.35 -10.36 -4.77
N SER A 65 17.12 -9.32 -5.10
CA SER A 65 18.59 -9.32 -5.18
C SER A 65 19.33 -9.21 -3.84
N ASN A 66 20.62 -9.51 -3.97
CA ASN A 66 21.67 -9.65 -2.99
C ASN A 66 22.56 -8.41 -2.78
N ASN A 67 22.36 -7.30 -3.51
CA ASN A 67 23.40 -6.25 -3.61
C ASN A 67 23.44 -5.24 -2.46
N ILE A 68 22.29 -4.86 -1.88
CA ILE A 68 22.23 -3.87 -0.78
C ILE A 68 21.56 -4.49 0.45
N VAL A 69 20.44 -5.18 0.25
CA VAL A 69 19.74 -5.90 1.31
C VAL A 69 19.24 -7.22 0.75
N LYS A 70 19.74 -8.34 1.27
CA LYS A 70 19.37 -9.68 0.81
C LYS A 70 17.94 -10.04 1.24
N GLY A 71 17.14 -10.57 0.33
CA GLY A 71 15.84 -11.16 0.65
C GLY A 71 14.92 -11.34 -0.55
N TRP A 72 14.08 -12.38 -0.52
CA TRP A 72 13.03 -12.62 -1.51
C TRP A 72 11.70 -12.92 -0.82
N LEU A 73 10.60 -12.73 -1.54
CA LEU A 73 9.22 -12.93 -1.04
C LEU A 73 8.99 -14.32 -0.42
N GLY A 74 9.77 -15.33 -0.81
CA GLY A 74 9.65 -16.70 -0.32
C GLY A 74 10.06 -16.90 1.14
N ILE A 75 10.82 -15.98 1.75
CA ILE A 75 11.33 -16.11 3.12
C ILE A 75 10.27 -15.68 4.13
N LEU A 76 9.78 -16.63 4.93
CA LEU A 76 8.75 -16.41 5.95
C LEU A 76 9.28 -16.09 7.35
N SER A 77 10.53 -16.44 7.65
CA SER A 77 11.00 -16.52 9.04
C SER A 77 11.65 -15.23 9.54
N GLU A 78 11.37 -14.94 10.82
CA GLU A 78 12.22 -14.12 11.71
C GLU A 78 13.39 -14.96 12.30
N SER A 79 13.41 -16.27 12.04
CA SER A 79 14.29 -17.25 12.70
C SER A 79 15.64 -17.47 12.01
N ASP A 80 15.78 -17.09 10.74
CA ASP A 80 17.09 -16.86 10.16
C ASP A 80 17.56 -15.48 10.65
N ASN A 81 18.83 -15.34 11.02
CA ASN A 81 19.48 -14.08 11.46
C ASN A 81 19.44 -12.91 10.42
N ARG A 82 18.47 -12.93 9.49
CA ARG A 82 18.16 -11.97 8.43
C ARG A 82 16.79 -11.37 8.74
N GLU A 83 16.74 -10.44 9.69
CA GLU A 83 15.48 -9.79 10.09
C GLU A 83 14.67 -9.34 8.85
N ASN A 84 13.48 -9.92 8.70
CA ASN A 84 12.43 -9.46 7.78
C ASN A 84 12.78 -9.45 6.28
N ALA A 85 13.71 -10.30 5.82
CA ALA A 85 14.15 -10.35 4.41
C ALA A 85 12.98 -10.45 3.38
N GLY A 86 11.96 -11.27 3.67
CA GLY A 86 10.77 -11.39 2.82
C GLY A 86 9.88 -10.15 2.84
N PHE A 87 9.73 -9.51 4.00
CA PHE A 87 8.99 -8.26 4.12
C PHE A 87 9.67 -7.13 3.34
N LEU A 88 11.00 -7.04 3.38
CA LEU A 88 11.74 -6.03 2.61
C LEU A 88 11.56 -6.23 1.10
N ALA A 89 11.55 -7.49 0.63
CA ALA A 89 11.22 -7.79 -0.77
C ALA A 89 9.79 -7.36 -1.13
N PHE A 90 8.84 -7.58 -0.22
CA PHE A 90 7.46 -7.10 -0.37
C PHE A 90 7.37 -5.57 -0.42
N LEU A 91 8.09 -4.85 0.44
CA LEU A 91 8.14 -3.37 0.38
C LEU A 91 8.68 -2.89 -0.96
N ARG A 92 9.73 -3.55 -1.51
CA ARG A 92 10.27 -3.23 -2.84
C ARG A 92 9.25 -3.47 -3.95
N LEU A 93 8.55 -4.60 -3.92
CA LEU A 93 7.49 -4.90 -4.89
C LEU A 93 6.40 -3.81 -4.90
N VAL A 94 5.86 -3.47 -3.72
CA VAL A 94 4.81 -2.46 -3.58
C VAL A 94 5.33 -1.08 -4.00
N GLY A 95 6.50 -0.69 -3.52
CA GLY A 95 7.11 0.59 -3.89
C GLY A 95 7.33 0.74 -5.40
N CYS A 96 7.79 -0.31 -6.08
CA CYS A 96 7.95 -0.31 -7.54
C CYS A 96 6.62 -0.13 -8.28
N GLU A 97 5.55 -0.81 -7.84
CA GLU A 97 4.22 -0.70 -8.46
C GLU A 97 3.66 0.72 -8.33
N TYR A 98 3.74 1.31 -7.14
CA TYR A 98 3.26 2.69 -6.91
C TYR A 98 4.16 3.75 -7.55
N TRP A 99 5.47 3.50 -7.64
CA TRP A 99 6.40 4.41 -8.32
C TRP A 99 6.01 4.64 -9.78
N ARG A 100 5.44 3.65 -10.48
CA ARG A 100 4.97 3.81 -11.86
C ARG A 100 4.00 4.99 -12.01
N LYS A 101 3.08 5.16 -11.06
CA LYS A 101 2.07 6.22 -11.04
C LYS A 101 2.67 7.61 -10.78
N CYS A 102 3.83 7.71 -10.13
CA CYS A 102 4.49 8.97 -9.82
C CYS A 102 5.88 9.14 -10.46
N SER A 103 6.28 8.26 -11.38
CA SER A 103 7.59 8.25 -12.04
C SER A 103 7.96 9.59 -12.67
N SER A 104 6.98 10.28 -13.26
CA SER A 104 7.14 11.62 -13.85
C SER A 104 7.59 12.70 -12.86
N ALA A 105 7.33 12.52 -11.56
CA ALA A 105 7.80 13.42 -10.50
C ALA A 105 9.32 13.40 -10.37
N PHE A 106 9.94 12.27 -10.65
CA PHE A 106 11.35 12.00 -10.39
C PHE A 106 12.23 12.18 -11.63
N LEU A 107 11.64 12.34 -12.82
CA LEU A 107 12.38 12.53 -14.08
C LEU A 107 13.26 13.79 -14.07
N LYS A 108 12.84 14.84 -13.36
CA LYS A 108 13.62 16.08 -13.23
C LYS A 108 14.95 15.87 -12.52
N ASP A 109 14.99 14.92 -11.59
CA ASP A 109 16.17 14.58 -10.81
C ASP A 109 17.00 13.47 -11.48
N ARG A 110 16.71 13.16 -12.75
CA ARG A 110 17.35 12.07 -13.53
C ARG A 110 17.18 10.69 -12.91
N ILE A 111 16.17 10.51 -12.06
CA ILE A 111 15.84 9.22 -11.45
C ILE A 111 14.90 8.47 -12.40
N ASN A 112 15.44 7.45 -13.06
CA ASN A 112 14.73 6.69 -14.11
C ASN A 112 14.20 5.33 -13.65
N SER A 113 14.50 4.91 -12.42
CA SER A 113 14.06 3.62 -11.87
C SER A 113 13.80 3.70 -10.36
N PRO A 114 12.90 2.85 -9.84
CA PRO A 114 12.66 2.74 -8.40
C PRO A 114 13.91 2.32 -7.62
N HIS A 115 14.77 1.50 -8.23
CA HIS A 115 16.05 1.11 -7.65
C HIS A 115 17.00 2.30 -7.46
N TYR A 116 17.10 3.17 -8.47
CA TYR A 116 17.94 4.36 -8.37
C TYR A 116 17.40 5.35 -7.34
N LEU A 117 16.07 5.49 -7.23
CA LEU A 117 15.46 6.26 -6.14
C LEU A 117 15.87 5.69 -4.77
N PHE A 118 15.81 4.37 -4.60
CA PHE A 118 16.22 3.71 -3.36
C PHE A 118 17.69 4.01 -3.03
N GLN A 119 18.61 3.87 -4.00
CA GLN A 119 20.02 4.20 -3.82
C GLN A 119 20.25 5.67 -3.45
N SER A 120 19.48 6.59 -4.04
CA SER A 120 19.64 8.03 -3.79
C SER A 120 19.29 8.47 -2.36
N VAL A 121 18.46 7.68 -1.66
CA VAL A 121 18.03 7.96 -0.28
C VAL A 121 18.61 6.97 0.72
N PHE A 122 19.44 6.03 0.26
CA PHE A 122 20.02 5.00 1.10
C PHE A 122 21.07 5.59 2.04
N VAL A 123 21.00 5.21 3.31
CA VAL A 123 21.92 5.63 4.36
C VAL A 123 22.48 4.37 5.04
N GLU A 124 23.79 4.16 4.91
CA GLU A 124 24.48 2.96 5.40
C GLU A 124 24.38 2.76 6.92
N THR A 125 24.21 3.84 7.68
CA THR A 125 24.10 3.79 9.15
C THR A 125 22.72 3.41 9.66
N LEU A 126 21.69 3.44 8.80
CA LEU A 126 20.32 3.09 9.16
C LEU A 126 20.07 1.60 8.92
N SER A 127 19.11 1.03 9.66
CA SER A 127 18.70 -0.35 9.43
C SER A 127 18.13 -0.52 8.01
N PRO A 128 18.16 -1.75 7.46
CA PRO A 128 17.52 -2.03 6.18
C PRO A 128 16.06 -1.60 6.14
N LEU A 129 15.30 -1.82 7.22
CA LEU A 129 13.89 -1.46 7.29
C LEU A 129 13.67 0.05 7.22
N GLU A 130 14.44 0.83 7.98
CA GLU A 130 14.37 2.30 7.97
C GLU A 130 14.67 2.88 6.60
N ASN A 131 15.68 2.34 5.90
CA ASN A 131 15.99 2.73 4.52
C ASN A 131 14.79 2.51 3.57
N HIS A 132 14.08 1.39 3.70
CA HIS A 132 12.87 1.14 2.90
C HIS A 132 11.73 2.09 3.27
N TYR A 133 11.57 2.44 4.55
CA TYR A 133 10.55 3.40 4.99
C TYR A 133 10.80 4.81 4.47
N ILE A 134 12.05 5.28 4.47
CA ILE A 134 12.45 6.57 3.88
C ILE A 134 12.14 6.58 2.38
N TRP A 135 12.52 5.52 1.68
CA TRP A 135 12.24 5.37 0.25
C TRP A 135 10.75 5.38 -0.07
N LEU A 136 9.93 4.62 0.66
CA LEU A 136 8.48 4.63 0.51
C LEU A 136 7.85 5.99 0.85
N SER A 137 8.40 6.72 1.82
CA SER A 137 7.96 8.08 2.13
C SER A 137 8.12 9.02 0.93
N LYS A 138 9.23 8.94 0.20
CA LYS A 138 9.42 9.74 -1.03
C LYS A 138 8.40 9.41 -2.11
N ILE A 139 8.04 8.13 -2.23
CA ILE A 139 7.00 7.69 -3.18
C ILE A 139 5.63 8.24 -2.74
N ARG A 140 5.29 8.19 -1.45
CA ARG A 140 4.05 8.77 -0.89
C ARG A 140 3.98 10.28 -1.14
N ASP A 141 5.04 11.02 -0.85
CA ASP A 141 5.11 12.47 -1.06
C ASP A 141 4.86 12.83 -2.53
N ALA A 142 5.45 12.07 -3.45
CA ALA A 142 5.27 12.27 -4.89
C ALA A 142 3.85 11.90 -5.37
N LEU A 143 3.19 10.94 -4.71
CA LEU A 143 1.81 10.54 -5.03
C LEU A 143 0.77 11.54 -4.51
N TYR A 144 1.06 12.26 -3.42
CA TYR A 144 0.09 13.12 -2.73
C TYR A 144 -0.72 14.04 -3.65
N CYS A 145 -0.06 14.65 -4.64
CA CYS A 145 -0.69 15.58 -5.58
C CYS A 145 -1.18 14.93 -6.90
N ARG A 146 -1.09 13.61 -7.03
CA ARG A 146 -1.30 12.89 -8.31
C ARG A 146 -2.45 11.89 -8.29
N VAL A 147 -3.01 11.59 -7.12
CA VAL A 147 -4.13 10.66 -6.99
C VAL A 147 -5.37 11.37 -6.47
N PRO A 148 -6.58 10.92 -6.85
CA PRO A 148 -7.81 11.67 -6.59
C PRO A 148 -8.32 11.54 -5.15
N SER A 149 -7.99 10.46 -4.46
CA SER A 149 -8.45 10.15 -3.10
C SER A 149 -7.48 9.21 -2.37
N GLU A 150 -7.68 9.07 -1.06
CA GLU A 150 -6.82 8.30 -0.15
C GLU A 150 -6.72 6.81 -0.50
N GLU A 151 -7.77 6.23 -1.09
CA GLU A 151 -7.80 4.81 -1.48
C GLU A 151 -6.74 4.44 -2.54
N PHE A 152 -6.20 5.44 -3.26
CA PHE A 152 -5.15 5.28 -4.26
C PHE A 152 -3.75 5.59 -3.72
N PHE A 153 -3.63 5.97 -2.44
CA PHE A 153 -2.33 6.19 -1.83
C PHE A 153 -1.61 4.88 -1.54
N LEU A 154 -0.29 4.96 -1.57
CA LEU A 154 0.55 3.89 -1.05
C LEU A 154 0.25 3.74 0.46
N PRO A 155 -0.18 2.55 0.92
CA PRO A 155 -0.62 2.34 2.31
C PRO A 155 0.47 2.70 3.35
N SER A 156 0.09 2.94 4.60
CA SER A 156 1.06 3.20 5.68
C SER A 156 2.03 2.01 5.85
N ASN A 157 3.20 2.27 6.47
CA ASN A 157 4.16 1.19 6.73
C ASN A 157 3.56 0.09 7.61
N ASP A 158 2.73 0.47 8.58
CA ASP A 158 2.05 -0.44 9.50
C ASP A 158 0.98 -1.26 8.78
N ALA A 159 0.18 -0.63 7.90
CA ALA A 159 -0.78 -1.34 7.06
C ALA A 159 -0.10 -2.35 6.13
N LEU A 160 1.05 -1.99 5.54
CA LEU A 160 1.86 -2.89 4.72
C LEU A 160 2.41 -4.06 5.56
N PHE A 161 2.88 -3.80 6.78
CA PHE A 161 3.38 -4.84 7.67
C PHE A 161 2.29 -5.82 8.10
N LEU A 162 1.11 -5.31 8.48
CA LEU A 162 -0.05 -6.14 8.82
C LEU A 162 -0.54 -6.95 7.61
N HIS A 163 -0.49 -6.36 6.41
CA HIS A 163 -0.80 -7.07 5.16
C HIS A 163 0.18 -8.20 4.88
N TRP A 164 1.48 -7.94 5.04
CA TRP A 164 2.51 -8.95 4.94
C TRP A 164 2.29 -10.09 5.94
N LYS A 165 2.01 -9.76 7.20
CA LYS A 165 1.69 -10.75 8.25
C LYS A 165 0.51 -11.63 7.85
N ARG A 166 -0.63 -11.05 7.46
CA ARG A 166 -1.78 -11.85 6.98
C ARG A 166 -1.38 -12.77 5.82
N SER A 167 -0.56 -12.27 4.92
CA SER A 167 -0.06 -13.04 3.79
C SER A 167 0.81 -14.23 4.25
N CYS A 168 1.69 -14.03 5.23
CA CYS A 168 2.48 -15.10 5.86
C CYS A 168 1.60 -16.17 6.51
N TRP A 169 0.50 -15.77 7.18
CA TRP A 169 -0.46 -16.71 7.77
C TRP A 169 -1.07 -17.61 6.70
N VAL A 170 -1.53 -17.03 5.59
CA VAL A 170 -2.13 -17.78 4.47
C VAL A 170 -1.12 -18.77 3.89
N LYS A 171 0.12 -18.32 3.65
CA LYS A 171 1.16 -19.21 3.13
C LYS A 171 1.45 -20.36 4.09
N PHE A 172 1.54 -20.09 5.40
CA PHE A 172 1.77 -21.11 6.41
C PHE A 172 0.66 -22.18 6.41
N VAL A 173 -0.60 -21.76 6.31
CA VAL A 173 -1.74 -22.68 6.21
C VAL A 173 -1.69 -23.48 4.90
N TRP A 174 -1.42 -22.83 3.77
CA TRP A 174 -1.36 -23.50 2.46
C TRP A 174 -0.19 -24.47 2.32
N GLN A 175 0.92 -24.23 3.00
CA GLN A 175 2.06 -25.16 3.04
C GLN A 175 1.71 -26.51 3.69
N GLN A 176 0.61 -26.56 4.45
CA GLN A 176 0.12 -27.78 5.11
C GLN A 176 -0.99 -28.47 4.32
N ALA A 177 -1.26 -28.07 3.07
CA ALA A 177 -2.34 -28.64 2.26
C ALA A 177 -2.20 -30.15 1.99
N ASN A 178 -1.01 -30.72 2.17
CA ASN A 178 -0.74 -32.15 2.07
C ASN A 178 -0.81 -32.90 3.41
N GLN A 179 -1.18 -32.22 4.49
CA GLN A 179 -1.27 -32.78 5.85
C GLN A 179 -2.74 -33.01 6.21
N ASN A 180 -3.03 -34.11 6.90
CA ASN A 180 -4.39 -34.42 7.34
C ASN A 180 -4.87 -33.53 8.50
N LEU A 181 -3.94 -32.97 9.26
CA LEU A 181 -4.21 -32.08 10.37
C LEU A 181 -3.48 -30.77 10.12
N VAL A 182 -4.25 -29.69 9.95
CA VAL A 182 -3.71 -28.35 9.72
C VAL A 182 -3.52 -27.66 11.07
N HIS A 183 -2.31 -27.19 11.33
CA HIS A 183 -2.02 -26.31 12.44
C HIS A 183 -2.28 -24.86 12.04
N TYR A 184 -3.18 -24.18 12.74
CA TYR A 184 -3.50 -22.78 12.49
C TYR A 184 -2.71 -21.88 13.45
N PRO A 185 -1.88 -20.95 12.95
CA PRO A 185 -1.27 -19.93 13.79
C PRO A 185 -2.32 -19.02 14.41
N ILE A 186 -1.99 -18.44 15.57
CA ILE A 186 -2.88 -17.54 16.32
C ILE A 186 -3.17 -16.29 15.47
N LEU A 187 -4.43 -16.09 15.09
CA LEU A 187 -4.87 -15.02 14.19
C LEU A 187 -4.42 -13.61 14.64
N ASN A 188 -4.44 -13.36 15.95
CA ASN A 188 -4.10 -12.05 16.52
C ASN A 188 -2.64 -11.62 16.23
N ASP A 189 -1.73 -12.58 16.08
CA ASP A 189 -0.31 -12.28 15.78
C ASP A 189 -0.09 -11.87 14.32
N TYR A 190 -1.06 -12.18 13.46
CA TYR A 190 -0.99 -12.01 12.01
C TYR A 190 -1.91 -10.91 11.47
N GLY A 191 -2.32 -9.95 12.30
CA GLY A 191 -3.05 -8.75 11.85
C GLY A 191 -4.57 -8.95 11.71
N TRP A 192 -5.11 -9.88 12.49
CA TRP A 192 -6.54 -10.09 12.69
C TRP A 192 -6.93 -9.78 14.14
N LYS A 193 -8.22 -9.54 14.37
CA LYS A 193 -8.80 -9.42 15.70
C LYS A 193 -10.08 -10.24 15.77
N VAL A 194 -10.15 -11.10 16.79
CA VAL A 194 -11.36 -11.86 17.13
C VAL A 194 -12.06 -11.16 18.28
N ASP A 195 -13.27 -10.64 18.05
CA ASP A 195 -14.12 -10.05 19.09
C ASP A 195 -15.53 -10.64 18.99
N LYS A 196 -16.05 -11.18 20.11
CA LYS A 196 -17.41 -11.79 20.19
C LYS A 196 -17.73 -12.74 19.03
N ASN A 197 -16.79 -13.64 18.69
CA ASN A 197 -16.87 -14.58 17.56
C ASN A 197 -16.93 -13.92 16.17
N VAL A 198 -16.63 -12.62 16.05
CA VAL A 198 -16.49 -11.93 14.78
C VAL A 198 -15.00 -11.74 14.48
N LEU A 199 -14.57 -12.25 13.33
CA LEU A 199 -13.23 -12.02 12.81
C LEU A 199 -13.20 -10.68 12.05
N SER A 200 -12.25 -9.83 12.40
CA SER A 200 -12.06 -8.51 11.78
C SER A 200 -10.60 -8.27 11.44
N ILE A 201 -10.35 -7.48 10.39
CA ILE A 201 -8.99 -7.10 9.96
C ILE A 201 -8.50 -5.94 10.83
N VAL A 202 -7.27 -6.06 11.33
CA VAL A 202 -6.53 -4.90 11.86
C VAL A 202 -5.87 -4.20 10.67
N TRP A 203 -6.38 -3.03 10.32
CA TRP A 203 -5.97 -2.30 9.12
C TRP A 203 -4.67 -1.53 9.31
N ASP A 204 -4.43 -1.00 10.51
CA ASP A 204 -3.31 -0.14 10.83
C ASP A 204 -3.02 -0.18 12.34
N SER A 205 -1.94 0.45 12.79
CA SER A 205 -1.63 0.58 14.22
C SER A 205 -2.59 1.56 14.90
N ASP A 206 -2.93 1.31 16.17
CA ASP A 206 -3.78 2.21 16.95
C ASP A 206 -3.20 3.63 17.01
N GLU A 207 -1.87 3.75 17.09
CA GLU A 207 -1.17 5.03 17.08
C GLU A 207 -1.38 5.77 15.76
N ASN A 208 -1.28 5.10 14.61
CA ASN A 208 -1.50 5.73 13.32
C ASN A 208 -2.98 6.09 13.11
N LEU A 209 -3.90 5.22 13.51
CA LEU A 209 -5.34 5.51 13.48
C LEU A 209 -5.69 6.72 14.35
N GLU A 210 -5.07 6.87 15.52
CA GLU A 210 -5.25 8.04 16.37
C GLU A 210 -4.69 9.31 15.71
N LYS A 211 -3.50 9.25 15.11
CA LYS A 211 -2.91 10.37 14.33
C LYS A 211 -3.84 10.80 13.20
N ILE A 212 -4.36 9.86 12.42
CA ILE A 212 -5.31 10.13 11.34
C ILE A 212 -6.59 10.74 11.92
N SER A 213 -7.16 10.17 12.98
CA SER A 213 -8.36 10.69 13.64
C SER A 213 -8.16 12.14 14.11
N ASN A 214 -7.00 12.44 14.70
CA ASN A 214 -6.65 13.78 15.17
C ASN A 214 -6.46 14.77 14.01
N ASN A 215 -5.84 14.34 12.90
CA ASN A 215 -5.73 15.15 11.70
C ASN A 215 -7.12 15.42 11.11
N VAL A 216 -7.94 14.39 10.90
CA VAL A 216 -9.32 14.55 10.40
C VAL A 216 -10.10 15.50 11.29
N LYS A 217 -10.01 15.36 12.63
CA LYS A 217 -10.61 16.32 13.57
C LYS A 217 -10.08 17.73 13.36
N LEU A 218 -8.78 17.94 13.16
CA LEU A 218 -8.22 19.28 12.88
C LEU A 218 -8.79 19.90 11.59
N TRP A 219 -8.99 19.09 10.55
CA TRP A 219 -9.52 19.52 9.25
C TRP A 219 -11.04 19.63 9.19
N THR A 220 -11.77 19.03 10.14
CA THR A 220 -13.25 19.03 10.15
C THR A 220 -13.85 19.80 11.32
N ALA A 221 -13.14 19.94 12.44
CA ALA A 221 -13.58 20.66 13.63
C ALA A 221 -13.08 22.11 13.60
N GLY A 222 -13.74 22.93 12.80
CA GLY A 222 -13.58 24.37 12.85
C GLY A 222 -14.90 25.10 13.09
N CYS A 223 -14.81 26.41 13.33
CA CYS A 223 -16.00 27.23 13.52
C CYS A 223 -16.71 27.51 12.18
N GLY A 224 -18.05 27.62 12.22
CA GLY A 224 -18.88 28.04 11.08
C GLY A 224 -19.27 29.52 11.15
N CYS A 225 -18.41 30.37 11.72
CA CYS A 225 -18.75 31.77 11.98
C CYS A 225 -18.75 32.60 10.69
N ILE A 226 -19.93 32.87 10.14
CA ILE A 226 -20.09 33.70 8.94
C ILE A 226 -20.34 35.16 9.33
N LYS A 227 -21.33 35.41 10.20
CA LYS A 227 -21.78 36.78 10.52
C LYS A 227 -20.83 37.54 11.44
N SER A 228 -20.16 36.84 12.35
CA SER A 228 -19.32 37.46 13.37
C SER A 228 -17.87 37.61 12.94
N ASN A 229 -17.45 37.08 11.78
CA ASN A 229 -16.04 37.09 11.34
C ASN A 229 -15.06 36.61 12.43
N CYS A 230 -15.51 35.72 13.31
CA CYS A 230 -14.76 35.24 14.48
C CYS A 230 -14.31 36.35 15.46
N SER A 231 -15.02 37.50 15.47
CA SER A 231 -14.75 38.63 16.36
C SER A 231 -15.30 38.43 17.78
N GLY A 232 -16.38 37.66 17.91
CA GLY A 232 -17.10 37.49 19.19
C GLY A 232 -16.78 36.19 19.93
N ASN A 233 -17.12 36.18 21.23
CA ASN A 233 -16.99 35.01 22.12
C ASN A 233 -17.91 33.83 21.75
N GLN A 234 -18.77 33.99 20.74
CA GLN A 234 -19.59 32.91 20.16
C GLN A 234 -18.79 32.01 19.22
N CYS A 235 -17.61 32.45 18.76
CA CYS A 235 -16.72 31.59 17.98
C CYS A 235 -16.09 30.51 18.86
N GLY A 236 -16.33 29.24 18.52
CA GLY A 236 -15.78 28.09 19.25
C GLY A 236 -14.25 28.09 19.33
N CYS A 237 -13.56 28.47 18.25
CA CYS A 237 -12.10 28.57 18.21
C CYS A 237 -11.59 29.64 19.19
N ARG A 238 -12.19 30.83 19.16
CA ARG A 238 -11.84 31.94 20.04
C ARG A 238 -12.16 31.65 21.51
N LYS A 239 -13.29 30.98 21.78
CA LYS A 239 -13.66 30.52 23.14
C LYS A 239 -12.63 29.54 23.70
N GLN A 240 -12.05 28.70 22.85
CA GLN A 240 -10.96 27.79 23.21
C GLN A 240 -9.57 28.45 23.14
N ARG A 241 -9.48 29.76 22.90
CA ARG A 241 -8.24 30.53 22.75
C ARG A 241 -7.31 29.97 21.65
N LYS A 242 -7.89 29.40 20.59
CA LYS A 242 -7.19 28.90 19.40
C LYS A 242 -7.54 29.74 18.19
N SER A 243 -6.57 29.91 17.30
CA SER A 243 -6.80 30.55 15.99
C SER A 243 -7.61 29.63 15.08
N CYS A 244 -8.39 30.21 14.17
CA CYS A 244 -9.12 29.49 13.15
C CYS A 244 -8.12 28.84 12.18
N GLY A 245 -8.19 27.52 12.08
CA GLY A 245 -7.41 26.73 11.14
C GLY A 245 -8.20 26.31 9.89
N PRO A 246 -7.61 25.49 9.02
CA PRO A 246 -8.19 25.07 7.74
C PRO A 246 -9.56 24.39 7.83
N GLY A 247 -9.89 23.75 8.95
CA GLY A 247 -11.23 23.17 9.16
C GLY A 247 -12.33 24.16 9.49
N CYS A 248 -12.02 25.46 9.65
CA CYS A 248 -13.02 26.48 9.90
C CYS A 248 -13.72 26.91 8.60
N LYS A 249 -15.04 26.98 8.66
CA LYS A 249 -15.91 27.48 7.58
C LYS A 249 -16.20 28.97 7.72
N CYS A 250 -15.46 29.68 8.58
CA CYS A 250 -15.50 31.13 8.61
C CYS A 250 -14.87 31.68 7.32
N GLY A 251 -15.50 32.69 6.71
CA GLY A 251 -15.06 33.23 5.43
C GLY A 251 -13.67 33.88 5.46
N GLN A 252 -13.20 34.34 4.29
CA GLN A 252 -11.89 35.01 4.14
C GLN A 252 -11.71 36.24 5.05
N SER A 253 -12.80 36.85 5.51
CA SER A 253 -12.83 37.93 6.49
C SER A 253 -12.65 37.49 7.95
N CYS A 254 -12.17 36.27 8.21
CA CYS A 254 -11.93 35.77 9.56
C CYS A 254 -10.88 36.60 10.29
N LEU A 255 -11.27 37.23 11.40
CA LEU A 255 -10.39 38.02 12.27
C LEU A 255 -9.62 37.19 13.31
N ASN A 256 -9.78 35.87 13.29
CA ASN A 256 -9.14 34.94 14.23
C ASN A 256 -8.18 33.97 13.52
N SER A 257 -7.72 34.27 12.30
CA SER A 257 -6.76 33.43 11.56
C SER A 257 -5.30 33.76 11.92
N ASN A 258 -4.41 32.77 11.88
CA ASN A 258 -2.96 32.98 11.98
C ASN A 258 -2.38 33.18 10.57
N GLY A 259 -2.45 34.40 10.03
CA GLY A 259 -1.82 34.76 8.75
C GLY A 259 -2.41 34.07 7.51
N PRO A 260 -2.02 34.48 6.29
CA PRO A 260 -2.73 34.13 5.06
C PRO A 260 -2.58 32.64 4.75
N THR A 261 -3.68 31.91 4.96
CA THR A 261 -3.85 30.56 4.43
C THR A 261 -4.06 30.69 2.93
N MET A 262 -3.10 30.26 2.11
CA MET A 262 -3.30 30.13 0.68
C MET A 262 -4.33 29.02 0.43
N LEU A 263 -5.58 29.43 0.19
CA LEU A 263 -6.54 28.59 -0.51
C LEU A 263 -6.18 28.61 -2.01
N PRO A 264 -6.26 27.48 -2.73
CA PRO A 264 -6.23 27.50 -4.18
C PRO A 264 -7.51 28.20 -4.66
N SER A 265 -7.34 29.39 -5.24
CA SER A 265 -8.40 30.08 -5.94
C SER A 265 -8.84 29.24 -7.14
N GLY A 266 -10.01 28.63 -7.04
CA GLY A 266 -10.76 28.23 -8.22
C GLY A 266 -11.42 29.48 -8.79
N ASP A 267 -11.04 29.86 -10.01
CA ASP A 267 -11.98 30.46 -10.95
C ASP A 267 -11.59 30.09 -12.38
N ALA A 268 -12.64 29.83 -13.15
CA ALA A 268 -12.65 29.26 -14.48
C ALA A 268 -11.79 30.01 -15.50
N ASN A 269 -11.09 29.25 -16.34
CA ASN A 269 -11.09 29.57 -17.76
C ASN A 269 -11.08 28.31 -18.61
N ILE A 270 -12.25 28.05 -19.20
CA ILE A 270 -12.49 27.09 -20.26
C ILE A 270 -11.78 27.62 -21.50
N GLN A 271 -10.76 26.91 -21.97
CA GLN A 271 -10.40 26.87 -23.39
C GLN A 271 -10.02 25.43 -23.74
N GLN A 272 -10.95 24.76 -24.41
CA GLN A 272 -10.66 23.57 -25.20
C GLN A 272 -9.68 23.95 -26.31
N PRO A 273 -8.71 23.07 -26.63
CA PRO A 273 -8.24 22.93 -27.99
C PRO A 273 -8.63 21.54 -28.53
N ASN A 274 -9.42 21.63 -29.59
CA ASN A 274 -9.71 20.70 -30.68
C ASN A 274 -9.07 19.29 -30.70
N LYS A 275 -9.96 18.35 -31.02
CA LYS A 275 -9.76 17.02 -31.60
C LYS A 275 -8.90 17.04 -32.87
N GLU A 276 -8.16 15.93 -33.04
CA GLU A 276 -7.74 15.19 -34.25
C GLU A 276 -6.32 14.64 -33.94
N THR A 277 -5.98 13.34 -33.95
CA THR A 277 -6.39 12.24 -34.83
C THR A 277 -5.96 10.88 -34.21
N GLN A 278 -6.84 9.88 -34.30
CA GLN A 278 -6.67 8.42 -34.55
C GLN A 278 -5.42 7.67 -34.02
N ASP A 279 -5.64 6.71 -33.11
CA ASP A 279 -5.65 5.26 -33.38
C ASP A 279 -5.55 4.46 -32.06
N GLU A 280 -6.68 3.87 -31.62
CA GLU A 280 -6.70 2.78 -30.63
C GLU A 280 -7.25 1.52 -31.31
N PRO A 281 -6.65 0.34 -31.10
CA PRO A 281 -7.35 -0.91 -31.28
C PRO A 281 -8.18 -1.23 -30.02
N LEU A 282 -9.48 -1.44 -30.27
CA LEU A 282 -10.47 -2.05 -29.37
C LEU A 282 -9.87 -3.23 -28.58
N TYR A 283 -9.99 -3.19 -27.25
CA TYR A 283 -9.92 -4.40 -26.43
C TYR A 283 -11.34 -4.76 -26.00
N ASP A 284 -11.81 -5.90 -26.48
CA ASP A 284 -13.08 -6.51 -26.10
C ASP A 284 -13.10 -6.80 -24.60
N SER A 285 -14.02 -6.14 -23.90
CA SER A 285 -14.39 -6.50 -22.54
C SER A 285 -15.39 -7.66 -22.60
N GLU A 286 -14.90 -8.88 -22.44
CA GLU A 286 -15.76 -10.00 -22.02
C GLU A 286 -16.18 -9.75 -20.57
N SER A 287 -17.48 -9.51 -20.40
CA SER A 287 -18.16 -9.32 -19.13
C SER A 287 -18.64 -10.68 -18.63
N ASP A 288 -17.90 -11.29 -17.70
CA ASP A 288 -18.44 -12.36 -16.87
C ASP A 288 -19.16 -11.73 -15.66
N THR A 289 -20.48 -11.58 -15.80
CA THR A 289 -21.37 -11.35 -14.69
C THR A 289 -21.74 -12.69 -14.07
N ASP A 290 -21.02 -13.10 -13.04
CA ASP A 290 -21.53 -14.09 -12.09
C ASP A 290 -22.10 -13.35 -10.88
N THR A 291 -23.42 -13.16 -10.93
CA THR A 291 -24.25 -13.00 -9.74
C THR A 291 -24.22 -14.31 -8.99
N ASP A 292 -23.68 -14.33 -7.77
CA ASP A 292 -24.22 -15.23 -6.75
C ASP A 292 -24.13 -14.59 -5.36
N SER A 293 -25.33 -14.31 -4.87
CA SER A 293 -25.67 -14.11 -3.48
C SER A 293 -25.48 -15.43 -2.73
N ASP A 294 -24.55 -15.49 -1.78
CA ASP A 294 -24.63 -16.50 -0.72
C ASP A 294 -24.18 -15.94 0.63
N ASN A 295 -25.19 -15.74 1.48
CA ASN A 295 -25.03 -15.59 2.93
C ASN A 295 -24.48 -16.91 3.48
N MET A 296 -23.18 -16.99 3.77
CA MET A 296 -22.65 -18.09 4.59
C MET A 296 -22.93 -17.83 6.07
N ILE A 297 -24.03 -18.41 6.53
CA ILE A 297 -24.27 -18.70 7.95
C ILE A 297 -23.34 -19.86 8.32
N PHE A 298 -22.30 -19.58 9.12
CA PHE A 298 -21.54 -20.63 9.81
C PHE A 298 -22.36 -21.13 11.00
N ASN A 299 -23.08 -22.24 10.81
CA ASN A 299 -23.63 -23.01 11.91
C ASN A 299 -22.59 -24.03 12.41
N ASP A 300 -22.29 -23.92 13.71
CA ASP A 300 -21.87 -24.95 14.66
C ASP A 300 -21.32 -26.27 14.12
N PHE A 301 -20.00 -26.43 14.24
CA PHE A 301 -19.35 -27.74 14.42
C PHE A 301 -18.15 -27.62 15.37
N PHE A 302 -18.42 -27.36 16.65
CA PHE A 302 -17.59 -27.84 17.74
C PHE A 302 -18.50 -28.34 18.87
N SER A 303 -18.21 -29.55 19.29
CA SER A 303 -18.83 -30.30 20.38
C SER A 303 -18.92 -29.53 21.69
#